data_AF-A0A4V5TIJ5-F1
#
_entry.id   AF-A0A4V5TIJ5-F1
#
_cell.length_a   1.000
_cell.length_b   1.000
_cell.length_c   1.000
_cell.angle_alpha   90.00
_cell.angle_beta   90.00
_cell.angle_gamma   90.00
#
_symmetry.space_group_name_H-M   'P 1'
#
loop_
_entity.id
_entity.type
_entity.pdbx_description
1 polymer ?
#
loop_
_entity_poly.entity_id
_entity_poly.type
_entity_poly.pdbx_seq_one_letter_code
_entity_poly.pdbx_strand_id
1 'polypeptide(L)'
;MSHCTSFTMTFQDKRTLFRAMRSRGFQPENRVWVEYQSQFKKRLDIGGTIIGKLLTGIKDGIHVFFVESEEGMVPYFESDTLSPEVLEKHAQVLLMSIREGYLHYSVEAVKEWITNAGSTVSVSEEKTGSITSFVLTIGSNEKKVSISMDSQGKIEEKVEGVLGRSCVELTELMEQKLCGQNQAERVWTHEYDAMVEDQQIQILRLS
;
A
#
# COMPACT_ATOMS: atom_id res chain seq x y z
N MET A 1 0.49 22.38 -9.68
CA MET A 1 1.77 21.69 -9.93
C MET A 1 1.52 20.23 -9.65
N SER A 2 1.79 19.35 -10.60
CA SER A 2 1.61 17.91 -10.43
C SER A 2 2.91 17.24 -9.98
N HIS A 3 2.79 16.10 -9.33
CA HIS A 3 3.94 15.20 -9.14
C HIS A 3 3.50 13.75 -9.27
N CYS A 4 4.48 12.92 -9.58
CA CYS A 4 4.37 11.47 -9.58
C CYS A 4 5.35 10.93 -8.53
N THR A 5 4.88 10.07 -7.63
CA THR A 5 5.74 9.35 -6.69
C THR A 5 5.66 7.86 -6.99
N SER A 6 6.78 7.14 -6.94
CA SER A 6 6.81 5.69 -7.06
C SER A 6 7.61 5.03 -5.95
N PHE A 7 7.13 3.89 -5.46
CA PHE A 7 7.76 3.08 -4.42
C PHE A 7 7.24 1.64 -4.42
N THR A 8 7.92 0.74 -3.71
CA THR A 8 7.40 -0.61 -3.46
C THR A 8 6.54 -0.61 -2.21
N MET A 9 5.34 -1.19 -2.29
CA MET A 9 4.45 -1.21 -1.14
C MET A 9 4.99 -2.06 0.01
N THR A 10 4.98 -1.46 1.19
CA THR A 10 5.31 -2.09 2.47
C THR A 10 4.12 -1.95 3.42
N PHE A 11 4.05 -2.82 4.42
CA PHE A 11 2.93 -2.82 5.38
C PHE A 11 3.33 -2.06 6.64
N GLN A 12 2.88 -0.81 6.78
CA GLN A 12 3.25 0.07 7.90
C GLN A 12 2.23 0.09 9.04
N ASP A 13 0.95 -0.17 8.76
CA ASP A 13 -0.16 -0.03 9.72
C ASP A 13 -0.81 -1.39 10.03
N LYS A 14 -0.57 -1.90 11.25
CA LYS A 14 -1.08 -3.21 11.70
C LYS A 14 -2.60 -3.29 11.72
N ARG A 15 -3.30 -2.18 11.98
CA ARG A 15 -4.77 -2.14 12.02
C ARG A 15 -5.35 -2.21 10.62
N THR A 16 -4.77 -1.48 9.66
CA THR A 16 -5.11 -1.57 8.24
C THR A 16 -4.84 -2.97 7.72
N LEU A 17 -3.69 -3.57 8.05
CA LEU A 17 -3.34 -4.92 7.65
C LEU A 17 -4.32 -5.96 8.21
N PHE A 18 -4.69 -5.84 9.49
CA PHE A 18 -5.71 -6.71 10.10
C PHE A 18 -7.04 -6.64 9.34
N ARG A 19 -7.50 -5.43 8.99
CA ARG A 19 -8.74 -5.21 8.21
C ARG A 19 -8.63 -5.81 6.81
N ALA A 20 -7.50 -5.59 6.14
CA ALA A 20 -7.21 -6.13 4.82
C ALA A 20 -7.25 -7.66 4.80
N MET A 21 -6.56 -8.30 5.74
CA MET A 21 -6.58 -9.75 5.85
C MET A 21 -8.00 -10.27 6.07
N ARG A 22 -8.75 -9.66 6.98
CA ARG A 22 -10.14 -10.07 7.28
C ARG A 22 -11.06 -9.92 6.07
N SER A 23 -10.96 -8.83 5.30
CA SER A 23 -11.80 -8.63 4.11
C SER A 23 -11.47 -9.60 2.98
N ARG A 24 -10.25 -10.13 2.96
CA ARG A 24 -9.78 -11.14 1.99
C ARG A 24 -10.02 -12.58 2.45
N GLY A 25 -10.77 -12.77 3.54
CA GLY A 25 -11.18 -14.10 4.02
C GLY A 25 -10.14 -14.83 4.85
N PHE A 26 -9.08 -14.15 5.30
CA PHE A 26 -8.18 -14.71 6.31
C PHE A 26 -8.88 -14.67 7.68
N GLN A 27 -8.39 -15.50 8.60
CA GLN A 27 -8.75 -15.47 10.01
C GLN A 27 -7.62 -14.79 10.82
N PRO A 28 -7.50 -13.45 10.80
CA PRO A 28 -6.34 -12.81 11.40
C PRO A 28 -6.40 -12.81 12.93
N GLU A 29 -5.25 -13.03 13.56
CA GLU A 29 -5.06 -12.93 15.00
C GLU A 29 -3.92 -11.95 15.31
N ASN A 30 -4.14 -11.04 16.26
CA ASN A 30 -3.09 -10.16 16.77
C ASN A 30 -2.70 -10.66 18.16
N ARG A 31 -1.64 -11.46 18.25
CA ARG A 31 -1.23 -12.15 19.49
C ARG A 31 0.24 -11.93 19.78
N VAL A 32 0.58 -11.96 21.07
CA VAL A 32 1.97 -12.02 21.55
C VAL A 32 2.37 -13.48 21.59
N TRP A 33 3.41 -13.86 20.86
CA TRP A 33 3.84 -15.26 20.77
C TRP A 33 5.08 -15.48 21.63
N VAL A 34 4.92 -16.05 22.82
CA VAL A 34 6.08 -16.31 23.71
C VAL A 34 7.02 -17.35 23.09
N GLU A 35 6.46 -18.31 22.36
CA GLU A 35 7.19 -19.28 21.54
C GLU A 35 6.36 -19.61 20.29
N TYR A 36 7.03 -19.79 19.13
CA TYR A 36 6.42 -20.28 17.90
C TYR A 36 7.03 -21.63 17.60
N GLN A 37 6.27 -22.69 17.89
CA GLN A 37 6.69 -24.06 17.62
C GLN A 37 6.20 -24.45 16.22
N SER A 38 6.82 -23.88 15.19
CA SER A 38 6.71 -24.37 13.81
C SER A 38 7.95 -25.22 13.48
N GLN A 39 7.73 -26.23 12.63
CA GLN A 39 8.76 -27.10 12.06
C GLN A 39 9.89 -26.34 11.33
N PHE A 40 9.74 -25.03 11.07
CA PHE A 40 10.72 -24.19 10.39
C PHE A 40 11.40 -23.12 11.25
N LYS A 41 11.47 -23.31 12.58
CA LYS A 41 12.32 -22.54 13.52
C LYS A 41 13.73 -22.24 12.96
N LYS A 42 14.26 -23.12 12.10
CA LYS A 42 15.58 -23.00 11.44
C LYS A 42 15.61 -22.27 10.09
N ARG A 43 14.51 -22.22 9.32
CA ARG A 43 14.50 -21.59 7.96
C ARG A 43 14.26 -20.09 8.00
N LEU A 44 13.61 -19.61 9.06
CA LEU A 44 13.22 -18.22 9.21
C LEU A 44 14.07 -17.47 10.23
N ASP A 45 14.93 -18.17 10.97
CA ASP A 45 15.59 -17.71 12.20
C ASP A 45 14.62 -17.14 13.26
N ILE A 46 13.31 -17.38 13.08
CA ILE A 46 12.26 -17.01 14.03
C ILE A 46 12.17 -18.17 15.02
N GLY A 47 13.04 -18.12 16.03
CA GLY A 47 13.14 -19.17 17.03
C GLY A 47 13.83 -18.73 18.30
N GLY A 48 13.11 -18.74 19.42
CA GLY A 48 13.66 -18.35 20.72
C GLY A 48 12.57 -18.02 21.73
N THR A 49 12.99 -17.72 22.95
CA THR A 49 12.11 -17.22 24.01
C THR A 49 11.75 -15.76 23.70
N ILE A 50 10.46 -15.52 23.52
CA ILE A 50 9.80 -14.28 23.10
C ILE A 50 9.95 -13.98 21.61
N ILE A 51 8.92 -14.36 20.85
CA ILE A 51 8.63 -13.78 19.55
C ILE A 51 7.71 -12.57 19.82
N GLY A 52 7.94 -11.47 19.13
CA GLY A 52 7.22 -10.22 19.36
C GLY A 52 5.70 -10.32 19.12
N LYS A 53 5.05 -9.15 19.01
CA LYS A 53 3.64 -9.09 18.61
C LYS A 53 3.52 -9.45 17.13
N LEU A 54 3.07 -10.66 16.79
CA LEU A 54 2.80 -11.03 15.40
C LEU A 54 1.35 -10.76 15.03
N LEU A 55 1.15 -10.30 13.80
CA LEU A 55 -0.14 -10.45 13.12
C LEU A 55 -0.08 -11.73 12.30
N THR A 56 -0.98 -12.66 12.58
CA THR A 56 -1.06 -13.94 11.86
C THR A 56 -2.40 -14.06 11.15
N GLY A 57 -2.53 -15.02 10.25
CA GLY A 57 -3.81 -15.43 9.66
C GLY A 57 -3.70 -16.76 8.92
N ILE A 58 -4.83 -17.39 8.68
CA ILE A 58 -4.91 -18.67 7.96
C ILE A 58 -5.92 -18.52 6.83
N LYS A 59 -5.57 -19.05 5.65
CA LYS A 59 -6.47 -19.19 4.50
C LYS A 59 -6.02 -20.38 3.64
N ASP A 60 -6.97 -21.22 3.25
CA ASP A 60 -6.73 -22.37 2.36
C ASP A 60 -5.60 -23.32 2.83
N GLY A 61 -5.48 -23.52 4.15
CA GLY A 61 -4.41 -24.35 4.74
C GLY A 61 -3.01 -23.72 4.69
N ILE A 62 -2.90 -22.45 4.31
CA ILE A 62 -1.68 -21.67 4.32
C ILE A 62 -1.76 -20.68 5.49
N HIS A 63 -0.76 -20.75 6.36
CA HIS A 63 -0.57 -19.79 7.44
C HIS A 63 0.28 -18.63 6.90
N VAL A 64 -0.13 -17.41 7.24
CA VAL A 64 0.64 -16.19 7.01
C VAL A 64 0.94 -15.53 8.34
N PHE A 65 2.16 -15.04 8.50
CA PHE A 65 2.56 -14.26 9.67
C PHE A 65 3.40 -13.06 9.24
N PHE A 66 3.25 -11.98 9.98
CA PHE A 66 3.92 -10.72 9.73
C PHE A 66 4.87 -10.40 10.87
N VAL A 67 6.15 -10.26 10.53
CA VAL A 67 7.20 -9.88 11.48
C VAL A 67 7.46 -8.39 11.35
N GLU A 68 7.41 -7.66 12.46
CA GLU A 68 7.74 -6.23 12.51
C GLU A 68 9.26 -6.04 12.36
N SER A 69 9.69 -5.23 11.39
CA SER A 69 11.07 -4.77 11.19
C SER A 69 11.12 -3.24 11.10
N GLU A 70 12.32 -2.66 10.98
CA GLU A 70 12.49 -1.21 10.76
C GLU A 70 11.84 -0.72 9.44
N GLU A 71 11.69 -1.62 8.45
CA GLU A 71 11.12 -1.31 7.14
C GLU A 71 9.59 -1.56 7.09
N GLY A 72 8.99 -2.03 8.18
CA GLY A 72 7.56 -2.34 8.29
C GLY A 72 7.30 -3.83 8.60
N MET A 73 6.09 -4.29 8.35
CA MET A 73 5.68 -5.67 8.61
C MET A 73 5.97 -6.56 7.40
N VAL A 74 6.87 -7.52 7.56
CA VAL A 74 7.31 -8.43 6.49
C VAL A 74 6.47 -9.72 6.51
N PRO A 75 5.80 -10.08 5.40
CA PRO A 75 4.99 -11.29 5.31
C PRO A 75 5.84 -12.55 5.11
N TYR A 76 5.41 -13.63 5.74
CA TYR A 76 5.93 -14.97 5.53
C TYR A 76 4.78 -15.96 5.45
N PHE A 77 4.96 -17.01 4.63
CA PHE A 77 3.94 -18.01 4.34
C PHE A 77 4.46 -19.41 4.68
N GLU A 78 3.61 -20.23 5.27
CA GLU A 78 3.89 -21.63 5.55
C GLU A 78 2.68 -22.52 5.29
N SER A 79 2.95 -23.78 4.97
CA SER A 79 1.95 -24.83 4.87
C SER A 79 2.61 -26.15 5.26
N ASP A 80 1.84 -27.02 5.91
CA ASP A 80 2.23 -28.37 6.29
C ASP A 80 1.96 -29.41 5.19
N THR A 81 1.15 -29.05 4.19
CA THR A 81 0.66 -29.97 3.15
C THR A 81 1.21 -29.66 1.76
N LEU A 82 1.65 -28.42 1.49
CA LEU A 82 2.14 -28.02 0.19
C LEU A 82 3.66 -28.20 0.03
N SER A 83 4.10 -28.60 -1.15
CA SER A 83 5.53 -28.57 -1.51
C SER A 83 6.02 -27.12 -1.63
N PRO A 84 7.34 -26.86 -1.50
CA PRO A 84 7.89 -25.50 -1.54
C PRO A 84 7.50 -24.70 -2.79
N GLU A 85 7.57 -25.32 -3.98
CA GLU A 85 7.27 -24.66 -5.26
C GLU A 85 5.79 -24.31 -5.40
N VAL A 86 4.90 -25.16 -4.90
CA VAL A 86 3.45 -24.92 -4.92
C VAL A 86 3.07 -23.85 -3.90
N LEU A 87 3.67 -23.92 -2.71
CA LEU A 87 3.50 -22.91 -1.67
C LEU A 87 3.93 -21.53 -2.18
N GLU A 88 5.06 -21.41 -2.86
CA GLU A 88 5.53 -20.13 -3.39
C GLU A 88 4.54 -19.49 -4.36
N LYS A 89 4.00 -20.26 -5.30
CA LYS A 89 2.98 -19.78 -6.25
C LYS A 89 1.72 -19.33 -5.54
N HIS A 90 1.22 -20.11 -4.58
CA HIS A 90 0.02 -19.76 -3.82
C HIS A 90 0.27 -18.55 -2.91
N ALA A 91 1.45 -18.47 -2.29
CA ALA A 91 1.87 -17.35 -1.45
C ALA A 91 1.90 -16.04 -2.25
N GLN A 92 2.37 -16.05 -3.49
CA GLN A 92 2.33 -14.86 -4.36
C GLN A 92 0.89 -14.38 -4.61
N VAL A 93 -0.04 -15.29 -4.90
CA VAL A 93 -1.46 -14.96 -5.10
C VAL A 93 -2.09 -14.41 -3.82
N LEU A 94 -1.84 -15.06 -2.68
CA LEU A 94 -2.33 -14.61 -1.38
C LEU A 94 -1.74 -13.26 -0.98
N LEU A 95 -0.44 -13.06 -1.18
CA LEU A 95 0.24 -11.81 -0.92
C LEU A 95 -0.36 -10.68 -1.76
N MET A 96 -0.59 -10.90 -3.05
CA MET A 96 -1.26 -9.91 -3.89
C MET A 96 -2.67 -9.60 -3.41
N SER A 97 -3.44 -10.60 -2.98
CA SER A 97 -4.76 -10.38 -2.39
C SER A 97 -4.70 -9.51 -1.12
N ILE A 98 -3.72 -9.77 -0.23
CA ILE A 98 -3.50 -8.97 0.98
C ILE A 98 -3.10 -7.54 0.59
N ARG A 99 -2.20 -7.38 -0.38
CA ARG A 99 -1.74 -6.08 -0.88
C ARG A 99 -2.90 -5.24 -1.42
N GLU A 100 -3.75 -5.81 -2.26
CA GLU A 100 -4.94 -5.12 -2.78
C GLU A 100 -5.88 -4.71 -1.64
N GLY A 101 -6.09 -5.57 -0.64
CA GLY A 101 -6.90 -5.23 0.54
C GLY A 101 -6.28 -4.11 1.38
N TYR A 102 -4.96 -4.12 1.52
CA TYR A 102 -4.21 -3.13 2.30
C TYR A 102 -4.24 -1.76 1.64
N LEU A 103 -4.05 -1.71 0.32
CA LEU A 103 -4.21 -0.49 -0.47
C LEU A 103 -5.62 0.09 -0.32
N HIS A 104 -6.66 -0.73 -0.52
CA HIS A 104 -8.05 -0.31 -0.39
C HIS A 104 -8.34 0.33 0.99
N TYR A 105 -7.92 -0.32 2.09
CA TYR A 105 -8.14 0.25 3.42
C TYR A 105 -7.23 1.44 3.75
N SER A 106 -6.09 1.57 3.10
CA SER A 106 -5.24 2.77 3.22
C SER A 106 -5.90 3.97 2.53
N VAL A 107 -6.46 3.76 1.34
CA VAL A 107 -7.26 4.77 0.62
C VAL A 107 -8.49 5.19 1.43
N GLU A 108 -9.24 4.25 2.00
CA GLU A 108 -10.40 4.57 2.84
C GLU A 108 -9.99 5.36 4.10
N ALA A 109 -8.86 5.02 4.74
CA ALA A 109 -8.37 5.78 5.89
C ALA A 109 -7.98 7.23 5.51
N VAL A 110 -7.39 7.44 4.34
CA VAL A 110 -7.07 8.78 3.82
C VAL A 110 -8.35 9.57 3.50
N LYS A 111 -9.33 8.92 2.87
CA LYS A 111 -10.66 9.51 2.65
C LYS A 111 -11.33 9.94 3.95
N GLU A 112 -11.31 9.09 4.98
CA GLU A 112 -11.85 9.42 6.30
C GLU A 112 -11.14 10.64 6.90
N TRP A 113 -9.80 10.71 6.79
CA TRP A 113 -9.02 11.85 7.27
C TRP A 113 -9.39 13.16 6.56
N ILE A 114 -9.46 13.15 5.22
CA ILE A 114 -9.85 14.33 4.41
C ILE A 114 -11.28 14.78 4.77
N THR A 115 -12.19 13.82 4.95
CA THR A 115 -13.58 14.08 5.32
C THR A 115 -13.68 14.71 6.72
N ASN A 116 -12.93 14.18 7.68
CA ASN A 116 -12.87 14.72 9.04
C ASN A 116 -12.23 16.11 9.10
N ALA A 117 -11.35 16.45 8.16
CA ALA A 117 -10.81 17.80 7.97
C ALA A 117 -11.82 18.78 7.32
N GLY A 118 -13.03 18.33 6.98
CA GLY A 118 -14.12 19.17 6.47
C GLY A 118 -14.21 19.25 4.94
N SER A 119 -13.44 18.45 4.21
CA SER A 119 -13.51 18.40 2.74
C SER A 119 -14.39 17.24 2.25
N THR A 120 -15.08 17.41 1.14
CA THR A 120 -15.77 16.29 0.47
C THR A 120 -14.77 15.49 -0.35
N VAL A 121 -14.85 14.16 -0.32
CA VAL A 121 -14.01 13.31 -1.18
C VAL A 121 -14.81 12.13 -1.73
N SER A 122 -14.65 11.85 -3.01
CA SER A 122 -15.16 10.63 -3.65
C SER A 122 -14.01 9.75 -4.10
N VAL A 123 -14.20 8.43 -4.03
CA VAL A 123 -13.20 7.45 -4.42
C VAL A 123 -13.79 6.55 -5.50
N SER A 124 -13.08 6.40 -6.62
CA SER A 124 -13.37 5.38 -7.63
C SER A 124 -12.26 4.35 -7.66
N GLU A 125 -12.62 3.07 -7.63
CA GLU A 125 -11.72 1.95 -7.81
C GLU A 125 -11.85 1.42 -9.24
N GLU A 126 -10.72 1.19 -9.90
CA GLU A 126 -10.64 0.59 -11.23
C GLU A 126 -9.64 -0.56 -11.21
N LYS A 127 -9.95 -1.65 -11.91
CA LYS A 127 -9.06 -2.80 -12.06
C LYS A 127 -8.88 -3.12 -13.54
N THR A 128 -7.66 -2.94 -14.03
CA THR A 128 -7.30 -3.14 -15.43
C THR A 128 -6.18 -4.15 -15.53
N GLY A 129 -6.53 -5.38 -15.95
CA GLY A 129 -5.59 -6.50 -15.94
C GLY A 129 -5.11 -6.81 -14.52
N SER A 130 -3.80 -6.71 -14.30
CA SER A 130 -3.16 -6.91 -13.00
C SER A 130 -2.93 -5.62 -12.20
N ILE A 131 -3.41 -4.48 -12.71
CA ILE A 131 -3.26 -3.17 -12.06
C ILE A 131 -4.54 -2.86 -11.29
N THR A 132 -4.40 -2.51 -10.01
CA THR A 132 -5.47 -1.98 -9.16
C THR A 132 -5.24 -0.49 -8.97
N SER A 133 -6.23 0.34 -9.28
CA SER A 133 -6.12 1.80 -9.23
C SER A 133 -7.26 2.42 -8.43
N PHE A 134 -6.93 3.47 -7.68
CA PHE A 134 -7.87 4.31 -6.94
C PHE A 134 -7.71 5.76 -7.38
N VAL A 135 -8.81 6.46 -7.59
CA VAL A 135 -8.81 7.91 -7.84
C VAL A 135 -9.65 8.59 -6.77
N LEU A 136 -8.99 9.40 -5.94
CA LEU A 136 -9.60 10.27 -4.94
C LEU A 136 -9.83 11.63 -5.59
N THR A 137 -11.09 12.05 -5.68
CA THR A 137 -11.48 13.39 -6.13
C THR A 137 -11.93 14.22 -4.93
N ILE A 138 -11.24 15.33 -4.66
CA ILE A 138 -11.41 16.13 -3.44
C ILE A 138 -12.05 17.48 -3.78
N GLY A 139 -13.07 17.87 -3.01
CA GLY A 139 -13.78 19.13 -3.19
C GLY A 139 -14.63 19.18 -4.46
N SER A 140 -14.69 20.33 -5.12
CA SER A 140 -15.49 20.61 -6.32
C SER A 140 -14.87 20.10 -7.64
N ASN A 141 -14.14 18.99 -7.60
CA ASN A 141 -13.51 18.28 -8.73
C ASN A 141 -12.18 18.81 -9.28
N GLU A 142 -11.54 19.79 -8.64
CA GLU A 142 -10.27 20.33 -9.15
C GLU A 142 -9.03 19.58 -8.65
N LYS A 143 -9.13 18.84 -7.53
CA LYS A 143 -8.00 18.11 -6.94
C LYS A 143 -8.18 16.61 -7.07
N LYS A 144 -7.22 15.93 -7.69
CA LYS A 144 -7.24 14.48 -7.85
C LYS A 144 -5.95 13.85 -7.36
N VAL A 145 -6.10 12.71 -6.68
CA VAL A 145 -4.99 11.80 -6.37
C VAL A 145 -5.32 10.44 -6.92
N SER A 146 -4.47 9.98 -7.83
CA SER A 146 -4.55 8.67 -8.45
C SER A 146 -3.45 7.81 -7.84
N ILE A 147 -3.78 6.59 -7.43
CA ILE A 147 -2.85 5.61 -6.89
C ILE A 147 -3.07 4.31 -7.62
N SER A 148 -2.04 3.77 -8.25
CA SER A 148 -2.07 2.48 -8.92
C SER A 148 -1.07 1.53 -8.28
N MET A 149 -1.40 0.24 -8.28
CA MET A 149 -0.55 -0.83 -7.84
C MET A 149 -0.47 -1.91 -8.91
N ASP A 150 0.75 -2.29 -9.28
CA ASP A 150 0.98 -3.36 -10.24
C ASP A 150 1.01 -4.77 -9.58
N SER A 151 1.22 -5.79 -10.40
CA SER A 151 1.31 -7.20 -9.97
C SER A 151 2.47 -7.51 -9.02
N GLN A 152 3.47 -6.64 -8.91
CA GLN A 152 4.63 -6.81 -8.06
C GLN A 152 4.48 -6.03 -6.74
N GLY A 153 3.42 -5.23 -6.61
CA GLY A 153 3.21 -4.34 -5.47
C GLY A 153 3.96 -3.01 -5.60
N LYS A 154 4.41 -2.65 -6.80
CA LYS A 154 4.92 -1.30 -7.06
C LYS A 154 3.75 -0.33 -7.11
N ILE A 155 3.87 0.77 -6.39
CA ILE A 155 2.91 1.85 -6.34
C ILE A 155 3.38 2.99 -7.23
N GLU A 156 2.43 3.56 -7.97
CA GLU A 156 2.58 4.87 -8.60
C GLU A 156 1.45 5.77 -8.10
N GLU A 157 1.81 6.92 -7.57
CA GLU A 157 0.90 7.94 -7.07
C GLU A 157 1.04 9.19 -7.93
N LYS A 158 -0.07 9.77 -8.36
CA LYS A 158 -0.12 10.99 -9.16
C LYS A 158 -1.09 12.00 -8.56
N VAL A 159 -0.64 13.24 -8.41
CA VAL A 159 -1.46 14.36 -7.93
C VAL A 159 -1.70 15.37 -9.04
N GLU A 160 -2.94 15.81 -9.21
CA GLU A 160 -3.36 16.81 -10.19
C GLU A 160 -4.17 17.93 -9.51
N GLY A 161 -3.95 19.18 -9.94
CA GLY A 161 -4.74 20.35 -9.53
C GLY A 161 -4.51 20.81 -8.09
N VAL A 162 -3.40 20.39 -7.47
CA VAL A 162 -2.97 20.85 -6.16
C VAL A 162 -1.74 21.77 -6.34
N LEU A 163 -1.62 22.81 -5.51
CA LEU A 163 -0.51 23.77 -5.56
C LEU A 163 0.25 23.81 -4.24
N GLY A 164 1.59 23.86 -4.33
CA GLY A 164 2.49 24.14 -3.21
C GLY A 164 2.53 23.06 -2.12
N ARG A 165 2.64 23.49 -0.86
CA ARG A 165 2.79 22.60 0.32
C ARG A 165 1.61 21.64 0.52
N SER A 166 0.41 22.02 0.08
CA SER A 166 -0.78 21.20 0.17
C SER A 166 -0.71 19.92 -0.68
N CYS A 167 0.14 19.87 -1.73
CA CYS A 167 0.35 18.64 -2.51
C CYS A 167 1.08 17.58 -1.69
N VAL A 168 2.09 18.02 -0.93
CA VAL A 168 2.99 17.15 -0.18
C VAL A 168 2.27 16.58 1.04
N GLU A 169 1.53 17.41 1.77
CA GLU A 169 0.76 16.97 2.94
C GLU A 169 -0.26 15.87 2.59
N LEU A 170 -0.82 15.91 1.38
CA LEU A 170 -1.85 14.98 0.97
C LEU A 170 -1.28 13.60 0.59
N THR A 171 -0.09 13.57 0.00
CA THR A 171 0.59 12.33 -0.38
C THR A 171 1.39 11.73 0.76
N GLU A 172 1.91 12.56 1.67
CA GLU A 172 2.61 12.11 2.88
C GLU A 172 1.79 11.13 3.71
N LEU A 173 0.47 11.37 3.85
CA LEU A 173 -0.38 10.46 4.62
C LEU A 173 -0.54 9.08 3.95
N MET A 174 -0.56 9.05 2.61
CA MET A 174 -0.63 7.82 1.84
C MET A 174 0.71 7.08 1.87
N GLU A 175 1.81 7.81 1.64
CA GLU A 175 3.18 7.32 1.69
C GLU A 175 3.50 6.72 3.07
N GLN A 176 3.15 7.39 4.17
CA GLN A 176 3.32 6.86 5.53
C GLN A 176 2.61 5.52 5.76
N LYS A 177 1.54 5.24 5.03
CA LYS A 177 0.79 3.98 5.15
C LYS A 177 1.33 2.88 4.24
N LEU A 178 1.87 3.24 3.08
CA LEU A 178 2.22 2.31 2.01
C LEU A 178 3.73 2.14 1.81
N CYS A 179 4.56 2.96 2.43
CA CYS A 179 5.99 3.05 2.18
C CYS A 179 6.77 3.25 3.49
N GLY A 180 7.90 2.55 3.64
CA GLY A 180 8.87 2.85 4.70
C GLY A 180 9.55 4.20 4.48
N GLN A 181 10.15 4.76 5.53
CA GLN A 181 10.85 6.05 5.41
C GLN A 181 11.92 6.00 4.31
N ASN A 182 11.96 7.04 3.46
CA ASN A 182 12.95 7.25 2.40
C ASN A 182 12.95 6.26 1.22
N GLN A 183 11.87 5.50 0.98
CA GLN A 183 11.78 4.60 -0.18
C GLN A 183 10.96 5.18 -1.36
N ALA A 184 10.48 6.43 -1.25
CA ALA A 184 9.68 7.10 -2.24
C ALA A 184 10.52 7.92 -3.23
N GLU A 185 10.41 7.60 -4.53
CA GLU A 185 11.02 8.35 -5.62
C GLU A 185 10.00 9.35 -6.18
N ARG A 186 10.22 10.66 -5.96
CA ARG A 186 9.28 11.71 -6.40
C ARG A 186 9.83 12.50 -7.60
N VAL A 187 9.02 12.56 -8.65
CA VAL A 187 9.28 13.33 -9.87
C VAL A 187 8.22 14.43 -10.01
N TRP A 188 8.66 15.69 -10.10
CA TRP A 188 7.80 16.85 -10.26
C TRP A 188 7.51 17.12 -11.74
N THR A 189 6.25 17.39 -12.08
CA THR A 189 5.84 17.76 -13.43
C THR A 189 5.11 19.09 -13.44
N HIS A 190 5.40 19.93 -14.43
CA HIS A 190 4.63 21.15 -14.63
C HIS A 190 3.25 20.79 -15.19
N GLU A 191 2.21 21.50 -14.75
CA GLU A 191 0.81 21.11 -14.97
C GLU A 191 0.36 21.21 -16.44
N TYR A 192 1.16 21.84 -17.31
CA TYR A 192 0.90 21.98 -18.74
C TYR A 192 2.23 21.99 -19.51
N ASP A 193 2.65 20.85 -20.06
CA ASP A 193 3.52 20.83 -21.24
C ASP A 193 2.59 20.81 -22.47
N ALA A 194 2.29 21.98 -23.04
CA ALA A 194 1.64 22.03 -24.35
C ALA A 194 2.72 21.96 -25.42
N MET A 195 2.68 20.91 -26.25
CA MET A 195 3.49 20.84 -27.47
C MET A 195 2.87 21.81 -28.48
N VAL A 196 3.51 22.96 -28.70
CA VAL A 196 3.21 23.84 -29.82
C VAL A 196 4.47 23.86 -30.68
N GLU A 197 4.35 23.34 -31.90
CA GLU A 197 5.37 23.46 -32.97
C GLU A 197 6.80 23.07 -32.52
N ASP A 198 6.96 21.85 -31.98
CA ASP A 198 8.26 21.25 -31.58
C ASP A 198 9.08 22.04 -30.54
N GLN A 199 8.44 22.95 -29.77
CA GLN A 199 9.05 23.59 -28.61
C GLN A 199 8.26 23.30 -27.33
N GLN A 200 8.98 22.90 -26.28
CA GLN A 200 8.43 22.78 -24.93
C GLN A 200 8.29 24.19 -24.34
N ILE A 201 7.06 24.67 -24.16
CA ILE A 201 6.78 26.00 -23.62
C ILE A 201 6.30 25.88 -22.17
N GLN A 202 7.01 26.52 -21.24
CA GLN A 202 6.53 26.72 -19.86
C GLN A 202 5.51 27.86 -19.81
N ILE A 203 4.24 27.55 -19.51
CA ILE A 203 3.22 28.57 -19.27
C ILE A 203 3.15 28.88 -17.78
N LEU A 204 3.76 29.99 -17.37
CA LEU A 204 3.57 30.59 -16.06
C LEU A 204 2.30 31.46 -16.09
N ARG A 205 1.23 31.03 -15.41
CA ARG A 205 0.12 31.95 -15.08
C ARG A 205 0.54 32.83 -13.91
N LEU A 206 0.64 34.12 -14.16
CA LEU A 206 0.76 35.13 -13.11
C LEU A 206 -0.60 35.29 -12.43
N SER A 207 -0.65 34.99 -11.13
CA SER A 207 -1.72 35.41 -10.21
C SER A 207 -1.22 36.56 -9.35
#